data_AF-A0A258AQQ1-F1
#
_entry.id   AF-A0A258AQQ1-F1
#
_cell.length_a   1.000
_cell.length_b   1.000
_cell.length_c   1.000
_cell.angle_alpha   90.00
_cell.angle_beta   90.00
_cell.angle_gamma   90.00
#
_symmetry.space_group_name_H-M   'P 1'
#
loop_
_entity.id
_entity.type
_entity.pdbx_description
1 polymer ?
#
loop_
_entity_poly.entity_id
_entity_poly.type
_entity_poly.pdbx_seq_one_letter_code
_entity_poly.pdbx_strand_id
1 'polypeptide(L)'
;MTADERRQVRARADERCEYCHMPQQDEAWSRFYVEHIVPRKHRGGDDLGNLCLCCQHCNLHKGANLSGLDPSTGQLTRLFHPREDIWEDHFSILGLEILGCTAIGRTTVEVLDMNSERRVSFRQTLREADEEQGF
;
A
#
# COMPACT_ATOMS: atom_id res chain seq x y z
N MET A 1 7.38 18.86 5.57
CA MET A 1 8.23 17.74 5.11
C MET A 1 9.50 18.25 4.42
N THR A 2 10.68 17.82 4.87
CA THR A 2 12.01 18.13 4.34
C THR A 2 12.48 17.09 3.32
N ALA A 3 13.58 17.39 2.60
CA ALA A 3 14.22 16.40 1.72
C ALA A 3 14.78 15.19 2.47
N ASP A 4 15.16 15.39 3.75
CA ASP A 4 15.70 14.32 4.58
C ASP A 4 14.61 13.35 5.02
N GLU A 5 13.47 13.86 5.47
CA GLU A 5 12.31 13.04 5.83
C GLU A 5 11.84 12.18 4.64
N ARG A 6 11.84 12.73 3.42
CA ARG A 6 11.53 11.96 2.20
C ARG A 6 12.48 10.80 1.97
N ARG A 7 13.78 10.99 2.20
CA ARG A 7 14.78 9.92 2.08
C ARG A 7 14.57 8.86 3.14
N GLN A 8 14.30 9.26 4.38
CA GLN A 8 14.05 8.33 5.49
C GLN A 8 12.82 7.46 5.24
N VAL A 9 11.71 8.04 4.77
CA VAL A 9 10.50 7.29 4.41
C VAL A 9 10.81 6.26 3.32
N ARG A 10 11.52 6.67 2.26
CA ARG A 10 11.89 5.79 1.13
C ARG A 10 12.81 4.66 1.54
N ALA A 11 13.85 4.95 2.31
CA ALA A 11 14.81 3.96 2.80
C ALA A 11 14.14 2.93 3.73
N ARG A 12 13.26 3.39 4.65
CA ARG A 12 12.51 2.50 5.54
C ARG A 12 11.58 1.55 4.77
N ALA A 13 11.00 2.02 3.67
CA ALA A 13 10.09 1.24 2.85
C ALA A 13 10.80 0.33 1.83
N ASP A 14 12.13 0.30 1.79
CA ASP A 14 12.92 -0.42 0.77
C ASP A 14 12.44 -0.12 -0.66
N GLU A 15 12.11 1.15 -0.92
CA GLU A 15 11.56 1.57 -2.22
C GLU A 15 10.29 0.80 -2.65
N ARG A 16 9.51 0.26 -1.69
CA ARG A 16 8.25 -0.45 -1.94
C ARG A 16 7.06 0.34 -1.41
N CYS A 17 5.91 0.18 -2.07
CA CYS A 17 4.65 0.68 -1.56
C CYS A 17 4.32 -0.04 -0.26
N GLU A 18 4.14 0.69 0.84
CA GLU A 18 3.95 0.12 2.17
C GLU A 18 2.56 -0.51 2.38
N TYR A 19 1.67 -0.45 1.39
CA TYR A 19 0.38 -1.15 1.42
C TYR A 19 0.37 -2.41 0.56
N CYS A 20 0.78 -2.31 -0.71
CA CYS A 20 0.69 -3.42 -1.66
C CYS A 20 2.04 -4.08 -2.00
N HIS A 21 3.12 -3.66 -1.34
CA HIS A 21 4.50 -4.17 -1.49
C HIS A 21 5.10 -4.10 -2.90
N MET A 22 4.45 -3.40 -3.83
CA MET A 22 4.99 -3.15 -5.17
C MET A 22 6.32 -2.40 -5.10
N PRO A 23 7.39 -2.85 -5.76
CA PRO A 23 8.64 -2.11 -5.89
C PRO A 23 8.50 -0.88 -6.78
N GLN A 24 9.20 0.21 -6.43
CA GLN A 24 9.30 1.41 -7.24
C GLN A 24 9.96 1.16 -8.59
N GLN A 25 10.94 0.24 -8.66
CA GLN A 25 11.65 -0.05 -9.91
C GLN A 25 10.75 -0.60 -11.01
N ASP A 26 9.64 -1.24 -10.62
CA ASP A 26 8.71 -1.88 -11.55
C ASP A 26 7.69 -0.86 -12.09
N GLU A 27 7.45 0.23 -11.36
CA GLU A 27 6.54 1.30 -11.78
C GLU A 27 7.25 2.28 -12.74
N ALA A 28 7.16 1.98 -14.04
CA ALA A 28 7.84 2.74 -15.09
C ALA A 28 7.34 4.20 -15.26
N TRP A 29 6.07 4.47 -14.92
CA TRP A 29 5.40 5.71 -15.30
C TRP A 29 5.25 6.73 -14.18
N SER A 30 5.41 6.30 -12.91
CA SER A 30 5.21 7.19 -11.76
C SER A 30 6.20 6.92 -10.63
N ARG A 31 6.60 7.99 -9.95
CA ARG A 31 7.29 7.88 -8.67
C ARG A 31 6.26 7.73 -7.56
N PHE A 32 6.55 6.86 -6.62
CA PHE A 32 5.79 6.71 -5.39
C PHE A 32 5.83 7.99 -4.58
N TYR A 33 4.70 8.25 -3.95
CA TYR A 33 4.44 9.42 -3.16
C TYR A 33 4.85 9.15 -1.72
N VAL A 34 5.43 10.16 -1.07
CA VAL A 34 5.44 10.20 0.39
C VAL A 34 4.09 10.77 0.79
N GLU A 35 3.19 9.89 1.24
CA GLU A 35 1.83 10.24 1.63
C GLU A 35 1.69 10.36 3.15
N HIS A 36 0.57 10.94 3.57
CA HIS A 36 0.16 10.98 4.97
C HIS A 36 -0.80 9.83 5.28
N ILE A 37 -0.41 8.97 6.22
CA ILE A 37 -1.25 7.84 6.67
C ILE A 37 -2.58 8.39 7.22
N VAL A 38 -2.50 9.35 8.14
CA VAL A 38 -3.60 10.24 8.52
C VAL A 38 -3.53 11.50 7.67
N PRO A 39 -4.48 11.74 6.75
CA PRO A 39 -4.43 12.91 5.86
C PRO A 39 -4.45 14.23 6.64
N ARG A 40 -3.80 15.27 6.10
CA ARG A 40 -3.77 16.62 6.72
C ARG A 40 -5.15 17.21 6.99
N LYS A 41 -6.14 16.93 6.13
CA LYS A 41 -7.53 17.38 6.34
C LYS A 41 -8.20 16.72 7.56
N HIS A 42 -7.65 15.59 8.01
CA HIS A 42 -8.00 14.90 9.25
C HIS A 42 -6.99 15.20 10.38
N ARG A 43 -6.25 16.31 10.26
CA ARG A 43 -5.28 16.84 11.25
C ARG A 43 -4.00 16.02 11.41
N GLY A 44 -3.66 15.16 10.45
CA GLY A 44 -2.36 14.48 10.45
C GLY A 44 -1.18 15.45 10.22
N GLY A 45 -0.07 15.18 10.90
CA GLY A 45 1.17 15.95 10.84
C GLY A 45 2.12 15.50 9.72
N ASP A 46 3.23 16.23 9.56
CA ASP A 46 4.32 15.89 8.63
C ASP A 46 5.42 15.03 9.29
N ASP A 47 5.20 14.55 10.51
CA ASP A 47 6.18 13.74 11.23
C ASP A 47 6.34 12.34 10.61
N LEU A 48 7.52 11.74 10.81
CA LEU A 48 7.86 10.43 10.22
C LEU A 48 6.92 9.28 10.66
N GLY A 49 6.21 9.45 11.78
CA GLY A 49 5.20 8.52 12.28
C GLY A 49 3.87 8.61 11.54
N ASN A 50 3.66 9.67 10.74
CA ASN A 50 2.47 9.83 9.90
C ASN A 50 2.80 9.75 8.40
N LEU A 51 4.05 9.52 8.01
CA LEU A 51 4.46 9.43 6.60
C LEU A 51 4.75 7.98 6.19
N CYS A 52 4.30 7.61 4.98
CA CYS A 52 4.63 6.33 4.34
C CYS A 52 4.89 6.49 2.84
N LEU A 53 5.61 5.53 2.25
CA LEU A 53 5.80 5.43 0.81
C LEU A 53 4.61 4.69 0.18
N CYS A 54 3.98 5.30 -0.82
CA CYS A 54 2.78 4.74 -1.44
C CYS A 54 2.81 4.90 -2.97
N CYS A 55 2.44 3.83 -3.69
CA CYS A 55 2.29 3.89 -5.13
C CYS A 55 1.10 4.76 -5.53
N GLN A 56 1.08 5.22 -6.79
CA GLN A 56 0.01 6.07 -7.29
C GLN A 56 -1.39 5.43 -7.11
N HIS A 57 -1.50 4.13 -7.39
CA HIS A 57 -2.77 3.39 -7.29
C HIS A 57 -3.34 3.40 -5.87
N CYS A 58 -2.55 2.95 -4.89
CA CYS A 58 -2.99 2.91 -3.50
C CYS A 58 -3.25 4.31 -2.93
N ASN A 59 -2.41 5.29 -3.28
CA ASN A 59 -2.57 6.66 -2.81
C ASN A 59 -3.86 7.31 -3.32
N LEU A 60 -4.22 7.08 -4.60
CA LEU A 60 -5.45 7.61 -5.18
C LEU A 60 -6.71 6.97 -4.56
N HIS A 61 -6.72 5.65 -4.39
CA HIS A 61 -7.87 4.94 -3.81
C HIS A 61 -8.04 5.21 -2.32
N LYS A 62 -6.94 5.22 -1.56
CA LYS A 62 -6.96 5.64 -0.15
C LYS A 62 -7.50 7.05 -0.04
N GLY A 63 -6.90 7.99 -0.79
CA GLY A 63 -7.24 9.40 -0.78
C GLY A 63 -7.33 9.95 0.64
N ALA A 64 -8.55 10.19 1.08
CA ALA A 64 -8.86 10.72 2.40
C ALA A 64 -9.26 9.69 3.45
N ASN A 65 -9.49 8.45 3.04
CA ASN A 65 -10.13 7.45 3.86
C ASN A 65 -9.18 7.00 4.98
N LEU A 66 -9.74 6.90 6.19
CA LEU A 66 -9.11 6.29 7.36
C LEU A 66 -9.74 4.93 7.71
N SER A 67 -10.89 4.64 7.11
CA SER A 67 -11.71 3.46 7.35
C SER A 67 -12.56 3.15 6.13
N GLY A 68 -13.06 1.92 6.06
CA GLY A 68 -14.08 1.48 5.13
C GLY A 68 -15.01 0.47 5.79
N LEU A 69 -15.89 -0.15 5.01
CA LEU A 69 -16.68 -1.28 5.49
C LEU A 69 -15.89 -2.57 5.23
N ASP A 70 -15.79 -3.44 6.23
CA ASP A 70 -15.29 -4.80 6.01
C ASP A 70 -16.24 -5.55 5.08
N PRO A 71 -15.78 -6.01 3.90
CA PRO A 71 -16.66 -6.64 2.91
C PRO A 71 -17.33 -7.91 3.42
N SER A 72 -16.79 -8.55 4.46
CA SER A 72 -17.37 -9.78 5.02
C SER A 72 -18.42 -9.54 6.11
N THR A 73 -18.33 -8.43 6.84
CA THR A 73 -19.18 -8.18 8.03
C THR A 73 -20.03 -6.91 7.92
N GLY A 74 -19.72 -6.03 6.96
CA GLY A 74 -20.32 -4.71 6.83
C GLY A 74 -19.97 -3.74 7.95
N GLN A 75 -19.07 -4.10 8.87
CA GLN A 75 -18.68 -3.25 9.99
C GLN A 75 -17.67 -2.19 9.56
N LEU A 76 -17.82 -0.98 10.08
CA LEU A 76 -16.85 0.09 9.88
C LEU A 76 -15.51 -0.32 10.53
N THR A 77 -14.48 -0.44 9.72
CA THR A 77 -13.16 -0.91 10.13
C THR A 77 -12.09 0.07 9.63
N ARG A 78 -11.09 0.36 10.46
CA ARG A 78 -9.97 1.23 10.06
C ARG A 78 -9.13 0.57 8.96
N LEU A 79 -8.48 1.40 8.14
CA LEU A 79 -7.47 0.92 7.20
C LEU A 79 -6.18 0.54 7.93
N PHE A 80 -5.36 -0.25 7.25
CA PHE A 80 -4.01 -0.62 7.69
C PHE A 80 -3.16 0.63 7.90
N HIS A 81 -2.40 0.63 8.99
CA HIS A 81 -1.54 1.72 9.39
C HIS A 81 -0.07 1.25 9.39
N PRO A 82 0.74 1.60 8.37
CA PRO A 82 2.10 1.06 8.20
C PRO A 82 3.08 1.32 9.36
N ARG A 83 2.71 2.15 10.34
CA ARG A 83 3.51 2.48 11.53
C ARG A 83 3.01 1.82 12.81
N GLU A 84 1.80 1.27 12.81
CA GLU A 84 1.19 0.64 13.99
C GLU A 84 0.91 -0.84 13.77
N ASP A 85 0.78 -1.28 12.51
CA ASP A 85 0.43 -2.63 12.13
C ASP A 85 1.60 -3.36 11.47
N ILE A 86 1.67 -4.68 11.68
CA ILE A 86 2.58 -5.59 10.98
C ILE A 86 1.87 -6.10 9.72
N TRP A 87 2.50 -5.98 8.56
CA TRP A 87 1.85 -6.31 7.28
C TRP A 87 1.43 -7.79 7.22
N GLU A 88 2.31 -8.68 7.66
CA GLU A 88 2.12 -10.14 7.64
C GLU A 88 1.01 -10.63 8.59
N ASP A 89 0.63 -9.82 9.59
CA ASP A 89 -0.51 -10.14 10.46
C ASP A 89 -1.85 -9.87 9.76
N HIS A 90 -1.86 -8.98 8.76
CA HIS A 90 -3.07 -8.49 8.11
C HIS A 90 -3.24 -9.00 6.69
N PHE A 91 -2.15 -9.34 6.03
CA PHE A 91 -2.15 -9.69 4.61
C PHE A 91 -1.34 -10.95 4.32
N SER A 92 -1.74 -11.64 3.25
CA SER A 92 -0.95 -12.70 2.64
C SER A 92 -1.00 -12.58 1.12
N ILE A 93 -0.07 -13.23 0.43
CA ILE A 93 -0.05 -13.29 -1.03
C ILE A 93 -0.49 -14.70 -1.44
N LEU A 94 -1.54 -14.79 -2.28
CA LEU A 94 -1.98 -16.05 -2.89
C LEU A 94 -1.93 -15.89 -4.41
N GLY A 95 -0.94 -16.51 -5.04
CA GLY A 95 -0.68 -16.34 -6.47
C GLY A 95 -0.30 -14.89 -6.77
N LEU A 96 -1.20 -14.16 -7.44
CA LEU A 96 -1.02 -12.76 -7.84
C LEU A 96 -1.89 -11.79 -7.01
N GLU A 97 -2.65 -12.30 -6.04
CA GLU A 97 -3.56 -11.52 -5.23
C GLU A 97 -3.02 -11.30 -3.82
N ILE A 98 -3.37 -10.15 -3.24
CA ILE A 98 -3.14 -9.82 -1.84
C ILE A 98 -4.44 -10.10 -1.07
N LEU A 99 -4.43 -11.08 -0.18
CA LEU A 99 -5.57 -11.41 0.65
C LEU A 99 -5.55 -10.64 1.96
N GLY A 100 -6.70 -10.13 2.39
CA GLY A 100 -6.89 -9.60 3.74
C GLY A 100 -7.22 -10.72 4.72
N CYS A 101 -6.33 -11.01 5.67
CA CYS A 101 -6.49 -12.07 6.66
C CYS A 101 -7.29 -11.63 7.90
N THR A 102 -7.38 -10.32 8.15
CA THR A 102 -8.19 -9.73 9.22
C THR A 102 -9.23 -8.76 8.67
N ALA A 103 -10.11 -8.24 9.53
CA ALA A 103 -11.04 -7.17 9.15
C ALA A 103 -10.30 -5.95 8.57
N ILE A 104 -9.21 -5.50 9.23
CA ILE A 104 -8.36 -4.41 8.74
C ILE A 104 -7.78 -4.76 7.36
N GLY A 105 -7.24 -5.96 7.20
CA GLY A 105 -6.65 -6.40 5.93
C GLY A 105 -7.68 -6.40 4.80
N ARG A 106 -8.86 -7.02 5.02
CA ARG A 106 -9.93 -7.09 4.00
C ARG A 106 -10.44 -5.71 3.63
N THR A 107 -10.74 -4.86 4.62
CA THR A 107 -11.17 -3.49 4.37
C THR A 107 -10.12 -2.71 3.61
N THR A 108 -8.84 -2.89 3.91
CA THR A 108 -7.76 -2.18 3.22
C THR A 108 -7.61 -2.66 1.78
N VAL A 109 -7.63 -3.97 1.52
CA VAL A 109 -7.60 -4.53 0.16
C VAL A 109 -8.75 -3.98 -0.69
N GLU A 110 -9.96 -3.95 -0.13
CA GLU A 110 -11.17 -3.45 -0.79
C GLU A 110 -11.08 -1.94 -1.08
N VAL A 111 -10.78 -1.12 -0.05
CA VAL A 111 -10.76 0.35 -0.19
C VAL A 111 -9.62 0.82 -1.09
N LEU A 112 -8.46 0.17 -1.04
CA LEU A 112 -7.30 0.53 -1.88
C LEU A 112 -7.32 -0.16 -3.24
N ASP A 113 -8.33 -0.99 -3.52
CA ASP A 113 -8.49 -1.76 -4.75
C ASP A 113 -7.20 -2.52 -5.11
N MET A 114 -6.61 -3.20 -4.13
CA MET A 114 -5.25 -3.77 -4.28
C MET A 114 -5.16 -4.90 -5.30
N ASN A 115 -6.30 -5.51 -5.65
CA ASN A 115 -6.40 -6.63 -6.58
C ASN A 115 -7.26 -6.28 -7.81
N SER A 116 -7.30 -5.01 -8.19
CA SER A 116 -7.92 -4.63 -9.47
C SER A 116 -7.31 -5.45 -10.62
N GLU A 117 -8.09 -5.70 -11.67
CA GLU A 117 -7.64 -6.48 -12.83
C GLU A 117 -6.29 -5.99 -13.38
N ARG A 118 -6.09 -4.67 -13.35
CA ARG A 118 -4.84 -4.03 -13.77
C ARG A 118 -3.67 -4.38 -12.83
N ARG A 119 -3.90 -4.43 -11.51
CA ARG A 119 -2.87 -4.77 -10.51
C ARG A 119 -2.48 -6.24 -10.58
N VAL A 120 -3.46 -7.12 -10.74
CA VAL A 120 -3.22 -8.57 -10.91
C VAL A 120 -2.47 -8.84 -12.21
N SER A 121 -2.94 -8.28 -13.33
CA SER A 121 -2.25 -8.40 -14.63
C SER A 121 -0.82 -7.86 -14.58
N PHE A 122 -0.60 -6.75 -13.89
CA PHE A 122 0.74 -6.19 -13.77
C PHE A 122 1.67 -7.08 -12.95
N ARG A 123 1.22 -7.63 -11.82
CA ARG A 123 2.00 -8.63 -11.06
C ARG A 123 2.31 -9.88 -11.89
N GLN A 124 1.40 -10.27 -12.79
CA GLN A 124 1.64 -11.37 -13.72
C GLN A 124 2.83 -11.06 -14.63
N THR A 125 2.83 -9.89 -15.29
CA THR A 125 3.93 -9.47 -16.17
C THR A 125 5.27 -9.41 -15.43
N LEU A 126 5.28 -8.93 -14.19
CA LEU A 126 6.51 -8.91 -13.39
C LEU A 126 7.02 -10.31 -13.09
N ARG A 127 6.13 -11.22 -12.70
CA ARG A 127 6.49 -12.61 -12.43
C ARG A 127 7.03 -13.32 -13.67
N GLU A 128 6.41 -13.11 -14.83
CA GLU A 128 6.89 -13.65 -16.11
C GLU A 128 8.28 -13.09 -16.46
N ALA A 129 8.51 -11.79 -16.26
CA ALA A 129 9.80 -11.16 -16.50
C ALA A 129 10.91 -11.65 -15.54
N ASP A 130 10.59 -11.93 -14.28
CA ASP A 130 11.52 -12.52 -13.31
C ASP A 130 11.87 -13.97 -13.69
N GLU A 131 10.88 -14.76 -14.13
CA GLU A 131 11.08 -16.13 -14.61
C GLU A 131 11.97 -16.17 -15.88
N GLU A 132 11.89 -15.16 -16.76
CA GLU A 132 12.73 -15.04 -17.95
C GLU A 132 14.18 -14.57 -17.65
N GLN A 133 14.39 -13.86 -16.54
CA GLN A 133 15.70 -13.33 -16.12
C GLN A 133 16.48 -14.29 -15.20
N GLY A 134 15.81 -15.30 -14.63
CA GLY A 134 16.43 -16.36 -13.86
C GLY A 134 16.90 -17.53 -14.73
N PHE A 135 18.22 -17.69 -14.90
CA PHE A 135 18.85 -18.91 -15.42
C PHE A 135 19.00 -19.97 -14.32
#